data_AF-A0A7X3XMU5-F1
#
_entry.id   AF-A0A7X3XMU5-F1
#
_cell.length_a   1.000
_cell.length_b   1.000
_cell.length_c   1.000
_cell.angle_alpha   90.00
_cell.angle_beta   90.00
_cell.angle_gamma   90.00
#
_symmetry.space_group_name_H-M   'P 1'
#
loop_
_entity.id
_entity.type
_entity.pdbx_description
1 polymer ?
#
loop_
_entity_poly.entity_id
_entity_poly.type
_entity_poly.pdbx_seq_one_letter_code
_entity_poly.pdbx_strand_id
1 'polypeptide(L)'
;MKSHFTFSIFLLLVSLFCFGCGDAQDIEETADAPYNPLFDTPDKRLLNKPDKPLLRLKDKDWEKLKGDDWIALTAAEVEELMNLVIPQRWALETKDQALYEKYRAATYFQRFGDLPQVRYLVEFMQQPTTDEFVEVDLLSITYERSAAYLEASYFLLPTAVNRRSLEDIRKRVDEEKERRFLDRLRRKNPEAWIEHKHAALILIHGDIPEVDNIAYFLGKLEMGLPITNKDCYIYIDAFISLYNHSEGASTYEYYAWLEATEQTGPSSENSLRSLEKYRKARIEGISFYDINWDDDKNL
;
A
#
# COMPACT_ATOMS: atom_id res chain seq x y z
N MET A 1 -26.19 0.33 32.18
CA MET A 1 -24.80 0.74 32.47
C MET A 1 -23.89 0.22 31.37
N LYS A 2 -22.96 1.07 30.89
CA LYS A 2 -22.01 0.86 29.77
C LYS A 2 -22.48 1.32 28.39
N SER A 3 -22.79 2.61 28.29
CA SER A 3 -22.61 3.42 27.09
C SER A 3 -21.44 4.36 27.37
N HIS A 4 -20.21 3.95 27.07
CA HIS A 4 -19.02 4.83 27.15
C HIS A 4 -17.85 4.40 26.23
N PHE A 5 -17.97 3.35 25.43
CA PHE A 5 -16.82 2.85 24.65
C PHE A 5 -16.70 3.46 23.24
N THR A 6 -17.78 4.03 22.68
CA THR A 6 -17.79 4.60 21.33
C THR A 6 -17.28 6.04 21.24
N PHE A 7 -17.09 6.74 22.37
CA PHE A 7 -16.61 8.13 22.36
C PHE A 7 -15.08 8.27 22.32
N SER A 8 -14.34 7.20 22.62
CA SER A 8 -12.87 7.27 22.72
C SER A 8 -12.13 7.10 21.39
N ILE A 9 -12.75 6.47 20.37
CA ILE A 9 -12.16 6.27 19.04
C ILE A 9 -12.37 7.53 18.17
N PHE A 10 -13.46 8.26 18.39
CA PHE A 10 -13.74 9.51 17.65
C PHE A 10 -12.80 10.67 18.04
N LEU A 11 -12.23 10.67 19.25
CA LEU A 11 -11.25 11.69 19.68
C LEU A 11 -9.83 11.44 19.15
N LEU A 12 -9.50 10.21 18.75
CA LEU A 12 -8.16 9.84 18.26
C LEU A 12 -7.97 10.17 16.77
N LEU A 13 -9.07 10.27 16.01
CA LEU A 13 -9.04 10.67 14.58
C LEU A 13 -9.09 12.19 14.38
N VAL A 14 -9.66 12.95 15.32
CA VAL A 14 -9.63 14.43 15.28
C VAL A 14 -8.25 14.98 15.72
N SER A 15 -7.50 14.25 16.53
CA SER A 15 -6.17 14.66 16.99
C SER A 15 -5.06 14.50 15.93
N LEU A 16 -5.27 13.66 14.91
CA LEU A 16 -4.36 13.55 13.75
C LEU A 16 -4.52 14.70 12.73
N PHE A 17 -5.59 15.49 12.82
CA PHE A 17 -5.82 16.67 11.97
C PHE A 17 -5.58 18.02 12.68
N CYS A 18 -5.14 18.04 13.95
CA CYS A 18 -5.01 19.29 14.71
C CYS A 18 -3.67 19.56 15.43
N PHE A 19 -2.60 18.78 15.24
CA PHE A 19 -1.28 19.11 15.83
C PHE A 19 -0.18 19.27 14.79
N GLY A 20 -0.21 20.44 14.15
CA GLY A 20 0.96 21.12 13.62
C GLY A 20 1.15 22.48 14.32
N CYS A 21 1.10 22.50 15.66
CA CYS A 21 1.55 23.68 16.43
C CYS A 21 3.08 23.69 16.45
N GLY A 22 3.68 24.28 15.42
CA GLY A 22 5.03 24.83 15.52
C GLY A 22 5.00 26.08 16.39
N ASP A 23 6.06 26.27 17.17
CA ASP A 23 6.28 27.39 18.07
C ASP A 23 5.88 28.75 17.46
N ALA A 24 5.02 29.46 18.17
CA ALA A 24 4.67 30.85 17.87
C ALA A 24 5.88 31.74 18.17
N GLN A 25 6.60 32.12 17.11
CA GLN A 25 7.28 33.41 17.09
C GLN A 25 6.28 34.45 16.59
N ASP A 26 6.08 35.49 17.40
CA ASP A 26 5.24 36.65 17.11
C ASP A 26 5.58 37.22 15.72
N ILE A 27 4.69 37.02 14.77
CA ILE A 27 4.67 37.72 13.48
C ILE A 27 3.39 38.55 13.47
N GLU A 28 3.57 39.86 13.34
CA GLU A 28 2.51 40.85 13.21
C GLU A 28 1.44 40.41 12.20
N GLU A 29 0.19 40.56 12.63
CA GLU A 29 -1.02 40.25 11.88
C GLU A 29 -1.18 41.25 10.72
N THR A 30 -0.63 40.90 9.55
CA THR A 30 -1.07 41.49 8.27
C THR A 30 -2.13 40.59 7.67
N ALA A 31 -3.33 41.16 7.50
CA ALA A 31 -4.46 40.53 6.85
C ALA A 31 -4.10 40.12 5.40
N ASP A 32 -3.82 38.82 5.19
CA ASP A 32 -3.64 38.24 3.88
C ASP A 32 -4.52 37.00 3.66
N ALA A 33 -4.84 36.81 2.37
CA ALA A 33 -5.83 35.97 1.71
C ALA A 33 -6.20 34.59 2.34
N PRO A 34 -7.42 34.07 2.06
CA PRO A 34 -7.84 32.75 2.53
C PRO A 34 -6.90 31.64 2.04
N TYR A 35 -6.39 30.87 3.01
CA TYR A 35 -5.54 29.69 2.84
C TYR A 35 -6.12 28.73 1.79
N ASN A 36 -5.36 28.46 0.74
CA ASN A 36 -5.73 27.52 -0.32
C ASN A 36 -4.64 26.46 -0.45
N PRO A 37 -4.85 25.22 0.04
CA PRO A 37 -3.82 24.17 0.09
C PRO A 37 -3.33 23.71 -1.30
N LEU A 38 -3.94 24.18 -2.39
CA LEU A 38 -3.50 23.93 -3.76
C LEU A 38 -2.34 24.85 -4.24
N PHE A 39 -1.96 25.86 -3.46
CA PHE A 39 -1.09 26.96 -3.92
C PHE A 39 0.16 27.23 -3.06
N ASP A 40 0.64 26.24 -2.29
CA ASP A 40 1.93 26.40 -1.62
C ASP A 40 3.06 26.62 -2.64
N THR A 41 3.82 27.69 -2.42
CA THR A 41 5.04 27.96 -3.19
C THR A 41 6.06 26.86 -2.89
N PRO A 42 6.72 26.29 -3.91
CA PRO A 42 7.65 25.18 -3.70
C PRO A 42 8.77 25.60 -2.75
N ASP A 43 8.93 24.86 -1.65
CA ASP A 43 9.97 25.09 -0.65
C ASP A 43 11.35 24.99 -1.31
N LYS A 44 12.03 26.14 -1.41
CA LYS A 44 13.36 26.28 -2.03
C LYS A 44 14.43 25.43 -1.33
N ARG A 45 14.20 24.97 -0.10
CA ARG A 45 15.14 24.12 0.66
C ARG A 45 15.12 22.65 0.22
N LEU A 46 14.11 22.22 -0.55
CA LEU A 46 13.98 20.84 -1.04
C LEU A 46 14.70 20.56 -2.37
N LEU A 47 15.38 21.57 -2.94
CA LEU A 47 16.21 21.44 -4.14
C LEU A 47 17.59 20.79 -3.89
N ASN A 48 17.86 20.31 -2.67
CA ASN A 48 19.00 19.43 -2.42
C ASN A 48 18.77 18.10 -3.14
N LYS A 49 19.59 17.87 -4.18
CA LYS A 49 19.50 16.74 -5.11
C LYS A 49 19.33 15.41 -4.37
N PRO A 50 18.35 14.57 -4.73
CA PRO A 50 18.34 13.19 -4.27
C PRO A 50 19.57 12.46 -4.83
N ASP A 51 20.31 11.74 -3.97
CA ASP A 51 21.54 11.00 -4.31
C ASP A 51 21.32 9.83 -5.29
N LYS A 52 20.06 9.51 -5.58
CA LYS A 52 19.67 8.62 -6.68
C LYS A 52 18.76 9.40 -7.62
N PRO A 53 19.09 9.51 -8.92
CA PRO A 53 18.16 10.12 -9.86
C PRO A 53 16.85 9.36 -9.75
N LEU A 54 15.77 10.08 -9.43
CA LEU A 54 14.42 9.55 -9.53
C LEU A 54 14.33 8.89 -10.90
N LEU A 55 14.04 7.59 -10.93
CA LEU A 55 13.80 6.89 -12.19
C LEU A 55 12.80 7.77 -12.94
N ARG A 56 13.21 8.34 -14.08
CA ARG A 56 12.32 9.11 -14.93
C ARG A 56 11.77 8.13 -15.93
N LEU A 57 10.50 7.76 -15.79
CA LEU A 57 9.78 7.01 -16.81
C LEU A 57 9.92 7.75 -18.15
N LYS A 58 10.30 7.01 -19.21
CA LYS A 58 10.29 7.56 -20.58
C LYS A 58 8.85 7.58 -21.07
N ASP A 59 8.55 8.39 -22.08
CA ASP A 59 7.20 8.50 -22.68
C ASP A 59 6.59 7.12 -23.00
N LYS A 60 7.40 6.19 -23.53
CA LYS A 60 6.98 4.82 -23.87
C LYS A 60 6.67 3.94 -22.66
N ASP A 61 7.15 4.30 -21.48
CA ASP A 61 6.93 3.52 -20.26
C ASP A 61 5.58 3.86 -19.62
N TRP A 62 5.06 5.09 -19.82
CA TRP A 62 3.72 5.48 -19.38
C TRP A 62 2.61 4.65 -20.03
N GLU A 63 2.72 4.39 -21.33
CA GLU A 63 1.73 3.57 -22.05
C GLU A 63 1.73 2.10 -21.60
N LYS A 64 2.86 1.56 -21.14
CA LYS A 64 2.94 0.17 -20.64
C LYS A 64 2.26 -0.02 -19.28
N LEU A 65 2.03 1.07 -18.56
CA LEU A 65 1.42 1.07 -17.23
C LEU A 65 -0.11 1.13 -17.30
N LYS A 66 -0.65 1.43 -18.48
CA LYS A 66 -2.07 1.38 -18.80
C LYS A 66 -2.43 -0.07 -19.11
N GLY A 67 -3.44 -0.62 -18.44
CA GLY A 67 -3.96 -1.95 -18.79
C GLY A 67 -5.06 -1.87 -19.85
N ASP A 68 -5.63 -3.03 -20.18
CA ASP A 68 -6.67 -3.16 -21.20
C ASP A 68 -7.97 -2.44 -20.80
N ASP A 69 -8.17 -2.21 -19.50
CA ASP A 69 -9.28 -1.47 -18.89
C ASP A 69 -9.12 0.05 -18.96
N TRP A 70 -7.98 0.55 -19.43
CA TRP A 70 -7.63 1.96 -19.34
C TRP A 70 -8.36 2.82 -20.37
N ILE A 71 -9.18 3.74 -19.87
CA ILE A 71 -9.85 4.74 -20.72
C ILE A 71 -8.86 5.86 -21.07
N ALA A 72 -8.38 5.86 -22.31
CA ALA A 72 -7.47 6.89 -22.82
C ALA A 72 -8.23 8.11 -23.36
N LEU A 73 -7.68 9.31 -23.15
CA LEU A 73 -8.25 10.53 -23.69
C LEU A 73 -7.98 10.65 -25.20
N THR A 74 -9.03 10.93 -25.96
CA THR A 74 -8.94 11.28 -27.37
C THR A 74 -8.32 12.67 -27.56
N ALA A 75 -7.78 12.94 -28.74
CA ALA A 75 -7.23 14.26 -29.07
C ALA A 75 -8.30 15.37 -28.98
N ALA A 76 -9.55 15.07 -29.35
CA ALA A 76 -10.66 16.01 -29.27
C ALA A 76 -11.02 16.36 -27.81
N GLU A 77 -11.02 15.37 -26.90
CA GLU A 77 -11.24 15.62 -25.47
C GLU A 77 -10.10 16.45 -24.86
N VAL A 78 -8.85 16.19 -25.24
CA VAL A 78 -7.72 17.01 -24.78
C VAL A 78 -7.84 18.45 -25.29
N GLU A 79 -8.20 18.65 -26.56
CA GLU A 79 -8.44 19.99 -27.11
C GLU A 79 -9.60 20.70 -26.40
N GLU A 80 -10.68 19.98 -26.07
CA GLU A 80 -11.79 20.51 -25.28
C GLU A 80 -11.30 20.96 -23.89
N LEU A 81 -10.55 20.13 -23.17
CA LEU A 81 -10.04 20.44 -21.84
C LEU A 81 -9.07 21.64 -21.84
N MET A 82 -8.21 21.74 -22.86
CA MET A 82 -7.29 22.87 -23.01
C MET A 82 -8.03 24.20 -23.25
N ASN A 83 -9.19 24.18 -23.91
CA ASN A 83 -9.95 25.38 -24.25
C ASN A 83 -11.13 25.67 -23.30
N LEU A 84 -11.39 24.80 -22.32
CA LEU A 84 -12.52 24.93 -21.40
C LEU A 84 -12.39 26.19 -20.54
N VAL A 85 -13.43 27.04 -20.50
CA VAL A 85 -13.43 28.20 -19.60
C VAL A 85 -13.67 27.74 -18.16
N ILE A 86 -12.66 27.87 -17.30
CA ILE A 86 -12.72 27.46 -15.90
C ILE A 86 -13.06 28.66 -15.00
N PRO A 87 -14.16 28.63 -14.22
CA PRO A 87 -14.46 29.69 -13.25
C PRO A 87 -13.37 29.82 -12.18
N GLN A 88 -13.03 31.03 -11.74
CA GLN A 88 -11.90 31.25 -10.80
C GLN A 88 -12.03 30.48 -9.47
N ARG A 89 -13.26 30.27 -8.98
CA ARG A 89 -13.55 29.59 -7.71
C ARG A 89 -14.22 28.22 -7.91
N TRP A 90 -13.99 27.60 -9.06
CA TRP A 90 -14.63 26.33 -9.44
C TRP A 90 -14.50 25.25 -8.36
N ALA A 91 -13.35 25.14 -7.70
CA ALA A 91 -13.08 24.11 -6.69
C ALA A 91 -13.95 24.25 -5.43
N LEU A 92 -14.50 25.43 -5.16
CA LEU A 92 -15.36 25.70 -4.01
C LEU A 92 -16.85 25.78 -4.37
N GLU A 93 -17.15 26.17 -5.61
CA GLU A 93 -18.51 26.53 -6.03
C GLU A 93 -19.19 25.44 -6.87
N THR A 94 -18.42 24.50 -7.44
CA THR A 94 -18.98 23.43 -8.30
C THR A 94 -19.51 22.29 -7.44
N LYS A 95 -20.83 22.12 -7.41
CA LYS A 95 -21.51 21.03 -6.69
C LYS A 95 -21.71 19.76 -7.53
N ASP A 96 -21.66 19.90 -8.85
CA ASP A 96 -21.75 18.78 -9.77
C ASP A 96 -20.40 18.06 -9.84
N GLN A 97 -20.36 16.79 -9.41
CA GLN A 97 -19.11 16.03 -9.34
C GLN A 97 -18.46 15.82 -10.71
N ALA A 98 -19.26 15.56 -11.75
CA ALA A 98 -18.73 15.34 -13.09
C ALA A 98 -18.11 16.63 -13.65
N LEU A 99 -18.78 17.77 -13.42
CA LEU A 99 -18.26 19.07 -13.81
C LEU A 99 -17.01 19.45 -12.99
N TYR A 100 -16.98 19.12 -11.70
CA TYR A 100 -15.82 19.32 -10.83
C TYR A 100 -14.59 18.58 -11.37
N GLU A 101 -14.73 17.28 -11.67
CA GLU A 101 -13.61 16.49 -12.21
C GLU A 101 -13.18 16.98 -13.60
N LYS A 102 -14.13 17.44 -14.43
CA LYS A 102 -13.82 18.06 -15.72
C LYS A 102 -13.00 19.35 -15.56
N TYR A 103 -13.36 20.24 -14.65
CA TYR A 103 -12.59 21.45 -14.35
C TYR A 103 -11.22 21.14 -13.75
N ARG A 104 -11.14 20.11 -12.90
CA ARG A 104 -9.87 19.63 -12.35
C ARG A 104 -8.94 19.14 -13.45
N ALA A 105 -9.44 18.30 -14.37
CA ALA A 105 -8.69 17.82 -15.53
C ALA A 105 -8.22 18.97 -16.43
N ALA A 106 -9.13 19.88 -16.77
CA ALA A 106 -8.82 21.06 -17.60
C ALA A 106 -7.74 21.94 -16.95
N THR A 107 -7.76 22.10 -15.62
CA THR A 107 -6.74 22.86 -14.89
C THR A 107 -5.33 22.28 -15.12
N TYR A 108 -5.17 20.95 -15.13
CA TYR A 108 -3.87 20.34 -15.42
C TYR A 108 -3.42 20.58 -16.86
N PHE A 109 -4.30 20.37 -17.84
CA PHE A 109 -3.98 20.59 -19.25
C PHE A 109 -3.66 22.06 -19.57
N GLN A 110 -4.41 23.01 -19.02
CA GLN A 110 -4.17 24.43 -19.24
C GLN A 110 -2.89 24.92 -18.56
N ARG A 111 -2.53 24.35 -17.40
CA ARG A 111 -1.33 24.75 -16.67
C ARG A 111 -0.05 24.14 -17.22
N PHE A 112 -0.09 22.87 -17.62
CA PHE A 112 1.11 22.09 -17.96
C PHE A 112 1.19 21.70 -19.43
N GLY A 113 0.11 21.89 -20.20
CA GLY A 113 0.00 21.46 -21.58
C GLY A 113 -0.30 19.97 -21.73
N ASP A 114 -0.30 19.50 -22.97
CA ASP A 114 -0.51 18.11 -23.32
C ASP A 114 0.79 17.28 -23.20
N LEU A 115 1.13 16.93 -21.96
CA LEU A 115 2.29 16.09 -21.63
C LEU A 115 1.85 14.66 -21.25
N PRO A 116 2.68 13.63 -21.48
CA PRO A 116 2.37 12.25 -21.08
C PRO A 116 1.96 12.12 -19.59
N GLN A 117 2.60 12.88 -18.70
CA GLN A 117 2.30 12.87 -17.26
C GLN A 117 0.93 13.48 -16.96
N VAL A 118 0.53 14.53 -17.69
CA VAL A 118 -0.79 15.16 -17.54
C VAL A 118 -1.87 14.18 -18.03
N ARG A 119 -1.67 13.59 -19.21
CA ARG A 119 -2.57 12.55 -19.73
C ARG A 119 -2.71 11.39 -18.75
N TYR A 120 -1.59 10.83 -18.28
CA TYR A 120 -1.62 9.72 -17.33
C TYR A 120 -2.37 10.08 -16.05
N LEU A 121 -2.09 11.26 -15.47
CA LEU A 121 -2.73 11.71 -14.24
C LEU A 121 -4.25 11.91 -14.42
N VAL A 122 -4.68 12.52 -15.53
CA VAL A 122 -6.10 12.74 -15.81
C VAL A 122 -6.83 11.43 -16.14
N GLU A 123 -6.26 10.60 -17.00
CA GLU A 123 -6.82 9.29 -17.34
C GLU A 123 -6.90 8.39 -16.11
N PHE A 124 -5.89 8.40 -15.22
CA PHE A 124 -5.91 7.66 -13.96
C PHE A 124 -7.08 8.09 -13.06
N MET A 125 -7.35 9.40 -12.96
CA MET A 125 -8.47 9.92 -12.15
C MET A 125 -9.85 9.60 -12.72
N GLN A 126 -9.94 9.27 -14.02
CA GLN A 126 -11.19 8.89 -14.68
C GLN A 126 -11.48 7.39 -14.62
N GLN A 127 -10.51 6.57 -14.20
CA GLN A 127 -10.75 5.14 -14.08
C GLN A 127 -11.89 4.91 -13.09
N PRO A 128 -12.88 4.06 -13.43
CA PRO A 128 -14.00 3.80 -12.55
C PRO A 128 -13.43 3.26 -11.23
N THR A 129 -13.60 4.03 -10.16
CA THR A 129 -13.43 3.52 -8.81
C THR A 129 -14.50 2.46 -8.67
N THR A 130 -14.12 1.18 -8.55
CA THR A 130 -15.07 0.09 -8.35
C THR A 130 -16.02 0.49 -7.22
N ASP A 131 -17.29 0.65 -7.57
CA ASP A 131 -18.36 1.22 -6.76
C ASP A 131 -18.50 0.48 -5.42
N GLU A 132 -18.17 1.17 -4.34
CA GLU A 132 -18.84 1.18 -3.02
C GLU A 132 -17.87 1.82 -2.00
N PHE A 133 -17.96 3.14 -1.81
CA PHE A 133 -17.52 3.90 -0.61
C PHE A 133 -16.43 3.29 0.30
N VAL A 134 -15.28 2.94 -0.25
CA VAL A 134 -14.03 2.84 0.49
C VAL A 134 -13.08 3.81 -0.18
N GLU A 135 -12.81 4.92 0.51
CA GLU A 135 -11.58 5.71 0.41
C GLU A 135 -10.57 5.06 -0.52
N VAL A 136 -10.49 5.52 -1.79
CA VAL A 136 -9.81 4.87 -2.93
C VAL A 136 -8.79 3.88 -2.43
N ASP A 137 -9.19 2.62 -2.35
CA ASP A 137 -8.28 1.60 -1.87
C ASP A 137 -7.26 1.45 -2.99
N LEU A 138 -6.17 2.20 -2.89
CA LEU A 138 -4.98 2.11 -3.75
C LEU A 138 -4.43 0.67 -3.77
N LEU A 139 -5.01 -0.25 -2.99
CA LEU A 139 -4.81 -1.70 -3.01
C LEU A 139 -5.54 -2.42 -4.17
N SER A 140 -6.64 -1.89 -4.74
CA SER A 140 -7.28 -2.49 -5.93
C SER A 140 -6.59 -2.09 -7.24
N ILE A 141 -5.93 -0.94 -7.23
CA ILE A 141 -5.02 -0.49 -8.29
C ILE A 141 -3.65 -1.12 -8.02
N THR A 142 -2.98 -1.66 -9.04
CA THR A 142 -1.64 -2.25 -8.82
C THR A 142 -0.68 -1.21 -8.22
N TYR A 143 0.19 -1.62 -7.30
CA TYR A 143 1.17 -0.72 -6.69
C TYR A 143 2.00 0.04 -7.76
N GLU A 144 2.24 -0.58 -8.92
CA GLU A 144 2.91 0.04 -10.06
C GLU A 144 2.11 1.20 -10.68
N ARG A 145 0.80 1.05 -10.87
CA ARG A 145 -0.07 2.13 -11.38
C ARG A 145 -0.12 3.29 -10.39
N SER A 146 -0.26 2.98 -9.11
CA SER A 146 -0.20 3.98 -8.03
C SER A 146 1.15 4.70 -7.97
N ALA A 147 2.26 3.98 -8.16
CA ALA A 147 3.59 4.58 -8.23
C ALA A 147 3.75 5.51 -9.45
N ALA A 148 3.22 5.13 -10.61
CA ALA A 148 3.24 5.96 -11.80
C ALA A 148 2.39 7.23 -11.63
N TYR A 149 1.20 7.13 -11.03
CA TYR A 149 0.36 8.28 -10.69
C TYR A 149 1.11 9.27 -9.79
N LEU A 150 1.79 8.78 -8.75
CA LEU A 150 2.58 9.61 -7.84
C LEU A 150 3.84 10.17 -8.51
N GLU A 151 4.43 9.46 -9.46
CA GLU A 151 5.55 9.95 -10.27
C GLU A 151 5.11 11.10 -11.18
N ALA A 152 3.95 10.98 -11.84
CA ALA A 152 3.37 12.05 -12.65
C ALA A 152 3.01 13.27 -11.78
N SER A 153 2.39 13.03 -10.62
CA SER A 153 2.05 14.07 -9.66
C SER A 153 3.28 14.82 -9.16
N TYR A 154 4.35 14.11 -8.78
CA TYR A 154 5.60 14.73 -8.34
C TYR A 154 6.32 15.48 -9.47
N PHE A 155 6.28 14.97 -10.69
CA PHE A 155 6.85 15.65 -11.85
C PHE A 155 6.18 17.00 -12.12
N LEU A 156 4.84 17.04 -12.10
CA LEU A 156 4.05 18.25 -12.36
C LEU A 156 4.08 19.21 -11.16
N LEU A 157 4.09 18.67 -9.94
CA LEU A 157 4.00 19.40 -8.68
C LEU A 157 5.03 18.82 -7.69
N PRO A 158 6.30 19.30 -7.70
CA PRO A 158 7.39 18.72 -6.90
C PRO A 158 7.34 19.19 -5.43
N THR A 159 6.24 18.93 -4.74
CA THR A 159 6.05 19.28 -3.33
C THR A 159 6.66 18.23 -2.39
N ALA A 160 6.92 18.60 -1.13
CA ALA A 160 7.38 17.68 -0.09
C ALA A 160 6.41 16.51 0.14
N VAL A 161 5.11 16.77 -0.02
CA VAL A 161 4.05 15.78 0.15
C VAL A 161 4.13 14.76 -0.99
N ASN A 162 4.13 15.20 -2.25
CA ASN A 162 4.22 14.31 -3.41
C ASN A 162 5.52 13.48 -3.40
N ARG A 163 6.62 14.07 -2.93
CA ARG A 163 7.88 13.33 -2.75
C ARG A 163 7.73 12.17 -1.76
N ARG A 164 7.23 12.45 -0.55
CA ARG A 164 7.05 11.43 0.50
C ARG A 164 6.10 10.32 0.04
N SER A 165 4.96 10.69 -0.54
CA SER A 165 4.01 9.71 -1.09
C SER A 165 4.65 8.82 -2.16
N LEU A 166 5.47 9.39 -3.06
CA LEU A 166 6.20 8.63 -4.08
C LEU A 166 7.28 7.71 -3.48
N GLU A 167 7.99 8.14 -2.44
CA GLU A 167 8.97 7.31 -1.74
C GLU A 167 8.27 6.14 -1.02
N ASP A 168 7.16 6.40 -0.34
CA ASP A 168 6.37 5.40 0.37
C ASP A 168 5.79 4.34 -0.59
N ILE A 169 5.18 4.76 -1.71
CA ILE A 169 4.62 3.79 -2.68
C ILE A 169 5.72 2.95 -3.34
N ARG A 170 6.89 3.53 -3.62
CA ARG A 170 8.03 2.79 -4.18
C ARG A 170 8.52 1.72 -3.23
N LYS A 171 8.59 2.04 -1.94
CA LYS A 171 8.89 1.04 -0.91
C LYS A 171 7.89 -0.11 -0.94
N ARG A 172 6.59 0.19 -1.03
CA ARG A 172 5.53 -0.83 -1.13
C ARG A 172 5.60 -1.67 -2.41
N VAL A 173 5.94 -1.07 -3.55
CA VAL A 173 6.18 -1.80 -4.82
C VAL A 173 7.34 -2.79 -4.65
N ASP A 174 8.44 -2.36 -4.05
CA ASP A 174 9.61 -3.21 -3.83
C ASP A 174 9.29 -4.34 -2.83
N GLU A 175 8.56 -4.04 -1.76
CA GLU A 175 8.03 -5.03 -0.81
C GLU A 175 7.12 -6.05 -1.52
N GLU A 176 6.21 -5.62 -2.39
CA GLU A 176 5.34 -6.52 -3.15
C GLU A 176 6.12 -7.40 -4.13
N LYS A 177 7.10 -6.84 -4.84
CA LYS A 177 7.98 -7.61 -5.73
C LYS A 177 8.75 -8.67 -4.96
N GLU A 178 9.26 -8.33 -3.79
CA GLU A 178 9.93 -9.26 -2.91
C GLU A 178 8.97 -10.35 -2.42
N ARG A 179 7.76 -9.99 -1.95
CA ARG A 179 6.72 -10.95 -1.58
C ARG A 179 6.44 -11.95 -2.72
N ARG A 180 6.24 -11.46 -3.94
CA ARG A 180 5.99 -12.29 -5.13
C ARG A 180 7.20 -13.12 -5.54
N PHE A 181 8.41 -12.59 -5.39
CA PHE A 181 9.65 -13.33 -5.61
C PHE A 181 9.76 -14.49 -4.63
N LEU A 182 9.55 -14.24 -3.34
CA LEU A 182 9.61 -15.26 -2.30
C LEU A 182 8.55 -16.33 -2.47
N ASP A 183 7.32 -15.98 -2.84
CA ASP A 183 6.29 -16.99 -3.11
C ASP A 183 6.65 -17.89 -4.31
N ARG A 184 7.24 -17.31 -5.38
CA ARG A 184 7.76 -18.12 -6.50
C ARG A 184 8.94 -18.97 -6.08
N LEU A 185 9.84 -18.45 -5.24
CA LEU A 185 10.99 -19.18 -4.74
C LEU A 185 10.54 -20.37 -3.90
N ARG A 186 9.61 -20.17 -2.95
CA ARG A 186 9.01 -21.23 -2.13
C ARG A 186 8.47 -22.39 -2.97
N ARG A 187 7.73 -22.08 -4.04
CA ARG A 187 7.13 -23.09 -4.92
C ARG A 187 8.15 -23.82 -5.80
N LYS A 188 9.22 -23.14 -6.25
CA LYS A 188 10.19 -23.70 -7.20
C LYS A 188 11.40 -24.35 -6.54
N ASN A 189 11.85 -23.79 -5.42
CA ASN A 189 13.01 -24.21 -4.65
C ASN A 189 12.77 -23.89 -3.16
N PRO A 190 12.04 -24.75 -2.44
CA PRO A 190 11.70 -24.52 -1.04
C PRO A 190 12.93 -24.43 -0.14
N GLU A 191 14.02 -25.14 -0.44
CA GLU A 191 15.28 -25.06 0.34
C GLU A 191 15.87 -23.65 0.27
N ALA A 192 16.03 -23.09 -0.93
CA ALA A 192 16.52 -21.72 -1.10
C ALA A 192 15.58 -20.68 -0.48
N TRP A 193 14.27 -20.93 -0.47
CA TRP A 193 13.32 -20.07 0.22
C TRP A 193 13.52 -20.10 1.74
N ILE A 194 13.77 -21.27 2.33
CA ILE A 194 14.06 -21.42 3.76
C ILE A 194 15.38 -20.72 4.12
N GLU A 195 16.43 -20.87 3.31
CA GLU A 195 17.69 -20.14 3.51
C GLU A 195 17.46 -18.62 3.49
N HIS A 196 16.67 -18.13 2.53
CA HIS A 196 16.31 -16.71 2.48
C HIS A 196 15.51 -16.29 3.72
N LYS A 197 14.50 -17.07 4.13
CA LYS A 197 13.71 -16.79 5.33
C LYS A 197 14.56 -16.77 6.58
N HIS A 198 15.50 -17.70 6.71
CA HIS A 198 16.43 -17.76 7.82
C HIS A 198 17.30 -16.50 7.88
N ALA A 199 17.90 -16.10 6.76
CA ALA A 199 18.69 -14.87 6.69
C ALA A 199 17.86 -13.60 7.01
N ALA A 200 16.60 -13.54 6.55
CA ALA A 200 15.70 -12.44 6.86
C ALA A 200 15.35 -12.39 8.36
N LEU A 201 15.13 -13.54 9.00
CA LEU A 201 14.89 -13.62 10.43
C LEU A 201 16.11 -13.18 11.26
N ILE A 202 17.32 -13.60 10.87
CA ILE A 202 18.57 -13.14 11.50
C ILE A 202 18.70 -11.61 11.40
N LEU A 203 18.34 -11.03 10.25
CA LEU A 203 18.40 -9.58 10.08
C LEU A 203 17.44 -8.82 11.01
N ILE A 204 16.26 -9.38 11.26
CA ILE A 204 15.20 -8.73 12.06
C ILE A 204 15.40 -8.96 13.56
N HIS A 205 15.68 -10.21 13.95
CA HIS A 205 15.66 -10.67 15.35
C HIS A 205 17.05 -10.97 15.91
N GLY A 206 18.09 -11.00 15.06
CA GLY A 206 19.42 -11.43 15.42
C GLY A 206 19.66 -12.92 15.22
N ASP A 207 20.93 -13.32 15.30
CA ASP A 207 21.37 -14.71 15.22
C ASP A 207 21.20 -15.38 16.61
N ILE A 208 19.97 -15.86 16.88
CA ILE A 208 19.56 -16.46 18.16
C ILE A 208 18.85 -17.81 17.93
N PRO A 209 18.85 -18.74 18.91
CA PRO A 209 18.31 -20.08 18.74
C PRO A 209 16.82 -20.14 18.30
N GLU A 210 16.03 -19.15 18.71
CA GLU A 210 14.62 -19.04 18.31
C GLU A 210 14.47 -18.90 16.79
N VAL A 211 15.38 -18.18 16.13
CA VAL A 211 15.37 -18.02 14.67
C VAL A 211 15.67 -19.34 13.96
N ASP A 212 16.63 -20.13 14.46
CA ASP A 212 16.91 -21.48 13.96
C ASP A 212 15.68 -22.39 14.10
N ASN A 213 14.98 -22.32 15.23
CA ASN A 213 13.79 -23.12 15.50
C ASN A 213 12.64 -22.78 14.52
N ILE A 214 12.43 -21.49 14.23
CA ILE A 214 11.45 -21.06 13.22
C ILE A 214 11.83 -21.60 11.84
N ALA A 215 13.08 -21.37 11.40
CA ALA A 215 13.55 -21.80 10.09
C ALA A 215 13.49 -23.33 9.91
N TYR A 216 13.86 -24.08 10.95
CA TYR A 216 13.78 -25.54 10.97
C TYR A 216 12.35 -26.05 10.78
N PHE A 217 11.38 -25.49 11.52
CA PHE A 217 9.98 -25.89 11.42
C PHE A 217 9.39 -25.53 10.07
N LEU A 218 9.64 -24.31 9.57
CA LEU A 218 9.24 -23.90 8.23
C LEU A 218 9.81 -24.86 7.17
N GLY A 219 11.06 -25.28 7.33
CA GLY A 219 11.71 -26.22 6.42
C GLY A 219 11.00 -27.57 6.38
N LYS A 220 10.72 -28.16 7.56
CA LYS A 220 9.93 -29.39 7.63
C LYS A 220 8.57 -29.24 6.98
N LEU A 221 7.88 -28.14 7.29
CA LEU A 221 6.54 -27.87 6.80
C LEU A 221 6.52 -27.76 5.27
N GLU A 222 7.38 -26.94 4.67
CA GLU A 222 7.42 -26.72 3.21
C GLU A 222 7.88 -27.97 2.45
N MET A 223 8.84 -28.73 2.99
CA MET A 223 9.36 -29.96 2.38
C MET A 223 8.46 -31.19 2.62
N GLY A 224 7.37 -31.06 3.38
CA GLY A 224 6.48 -32.17 3.70
C GLY A 224 7.14 -33.27 4.55
N LEU A 225 8.13 -32.89 5.36
CA LEU A 225 8.81 -33.81 6.26
C LEU A 225 7.94 -34.09 7.50
N PRO A 226 8.11 -35.24 8.17
CA PRO A 226 7.38 -35.52 9.40
C PRO A 226 7.61 -34.46 10.48
N ILE A 227 6.51 -33.92 11.02
CA ILE A 227 6.48 -32.96 12.13
C ILE A 227 5.96 -33.67 13.38
N THR A 228 6.74 -33.61 14.46
CA THR A 228 6.37 -34.18 15.77
C THR A 228 5.77 -33.12 16.68
N ASN A 229 5.03 -33.53 17.71
CA ASN A 229 4.52 -32.59 18.72
C ASN A 229 5.65 -31.80 19.40
N LYS A 230 6.84 -32.41 19.55
CA LYS A 230 8.02 -31.71 20.07
C LYS A 230 8.46 -30.57 19.15
N ASP A 231 8.47 -30.81 17.84
CA ASP A 231 8.79 -29.76 16.86
C ASP A 231 7.78 -28.60 16.95
N CYS A 232 6.49 -28.91 17.05
CA CYS A 232 5.44 -27.90 17.20
C CYS A 232 5.59 -27.07 18.48
N TYR A 233 5.85 -27.69 19.63
CA TYR A 233 6.04 -26.95 20.88
C TYR A 233 7.28 -26.04 20.83
N ILE A 234 8.39 -26.52 20.26
CA ILE A 234 9.60 -25.70 20.07
C ILE A 234 9.30 -24.50 19.16
N TYR A 235 8.59 -24.73 18.06
CA TYR A 235 8.19 -23.66 17.15
C TYR A 235 7.29 -22.63 17.82
N ILE A 236 6.24 -23.07 18.53
CA ILE A 236 5.28 -22.18 19.19
C ILE A 236 5.99 -21.31 20.24
N ASP A 237 6.89 -21.90 21.03
CA ASP A 237 7.66 -21.17 22.03
C ASP A 237 8.56 -20.10 21.39
N ALA A 238 9.30 -20.47 20.34
CA ALA A 238 10.11 -19.52 19.56
C ALA A 238 9.24 -18.41 18.94
N PHE A 239 8.10 -18.76 18.35
CA PHE A 239 7.19 -17.81 17.73
C PHE A 239 6.63 -16.79 18.74
N ILE A 240 6.22 -17.25 19.92
CA ILE A 240 5.73 -16.38 20.99
C ILE A 240 6.85 -15.45 21.49
N SER A 241 8.07 -15.98 21.65
CA SER A 241 9.26 -15.21 22.08
C SER A 241 9.57 -14.06 21.12
N LEU A 242 9.51 -14.30 19.81
CA LEU A 242 9.85 -13.29 18.78
C LEU A 242 8.73 -12.27 18.51
N TYR A 243 7.47 -12.69 18.54
CA TYR A 243 6.36 -11.90 17.98
C TYR A 243 5.30 -11.44 18.99
N ASN A 244 5.46 -11.73 20.28
CA ASN A 244 4.53 -11.34 21.36
C ASN A 244 3.04 -11.44 20.94
N HIS A 245 2.63 -12.61 20.45
CA HIS A 245 1.27 -12.91 19.94
C HIS A 245 0.91 -12.40 18.53
N SER A 246 1.84 -12.45 17.57
CA SER A 246 1.67 -12.35 16.10
C SER A 246 1.95 -10.99 15.44
N GLU A 247 2.24 -9.93 16.21
CA GLU A 247 2.62 -8.66 15.62
C GLU A 247 3.97 -8.77 14.90
N GLY A 248 3.99 -8.46 13.59
CA GLY A 248 5.20 -8.49 12.78
C GLY A 248 5.55 -9.85 12.15
N ALA A 249 4.82 -10.93 12.47
CA ALA A 249 5.02 -12.22 11.81
C ALA A 249 4.56 -12.17 10.35
N SER A 250 5.29 -12.80 9.44
CA SER A 250 4.85 -12.92 8.05
C SER A 250 3.69 -13.92 7.92
N THR A 251 2.91 -13.79 6.84
CA THR A 251 1.78 -14.69 6.52
C THR A 251 2.16 -16.17 6.55
N TYR A 252 3.37 -16.52 6.13
CA TYR A 252 3.86 -17.90 6.15
C TYR A 252 4.17 -18.40 7.56
N GLU A 253 4.71 -17.55 8.43
CA GLU A 253 4.99 -17.89 9.83
C GLU A 253 3.68 -18.01 10.62
N TYR A 254 2.70 -17.17 10.31
CA TYR A 254 1.36 -17.30 10.88
C TYR A 254 0.68 -18.60 10.44
N TYR A 255 0.79 -18.98 9.16
CA TYR A 255 0.32 -20.29 8.68
C TYR A 255 1.01 -21.45 9.44
N ALA A 256 2.33 -21.41 9.58
CA ALA A 256 3.07 -22.43 10.31
C ALA A 256 2.69 -22.49 11.80
N TRP A 257 2.37 -21.35 12.41
CA TRP A 257 1.82 -21.30 13.78
C TRP A 257 0.47 -22.00 13.87
N LEU A 258 -0.45 -21.75 12.92
CA LEU A 258 -1.73 -22.46 12.88
C LEU A 258 -1.55 -23.98 12.76
N GLU A 259 -0.67 -24.44 11.86
CA GLU A 259 -0.33 -25.87 11.72
C GLU A 259 0.22 -26.46 13.03
N ALA A 260 1.16 -25.76 13.69
CA ALA A 260 1.73 -26.22 14.95
C ALA A 260 0.70 -26.28 16.09
N THR A 261 -0.19 -25.28 16.17
CA THR A 261 -1.23 -25.22 17.21
C THR A 261 -2.31 -26.28 17.02
N GLU A 262 -2.73 -26.54 15.78
CA GLU A 262 -3.73 -27.57 15.48
C GLU A 262 -3.22 -28.97 15.86
N GLN A 263 -1.94 -29.25 15.61
CA GLN A 263 -1.35 -30.54 15.96
C GLN A 263 -1.19 -30.73 17.47
N THR A 264 -0.99 -29.65 18.23
CA THR A 264 -0.69 -29.72 19.69
C THR A 264 -1.91 -29.54 20.58
N GLY A 265 -3.05 -29.08 20.05
CA GLY A 265 -4.25 -28.88 20.84
C GLY A 265 -5.44 -28.33 20.04
N PRO A 266 -6.60 -28.16 20.68
CA PRO A 266 -7.79 -27.63 20.03
C PRO A 266 -7.54 -26.19 19.56
N SER A 267 -7.68 -25.97 18.25
CA SER A 267 -7.70 -24.64 17.66
C SER A 267 -9.11 -24.05 17.69
N SER A 268 -9.22 -22.71 17.72
CA SER A 268 -10.51 -22.05 17.57
C SER A 268 -11.11 -22.33 16.19
N GLU A 269 -12.44 -22.25 16.04
CA GLU A 269 -13.12 -22.43 14.75
C GLU A 269 -12.59 -21.46 13.68
N ASN A 270 -12.34 -20.20 14.05
CA ASN A 270 -11.76 -19.19 13.16
C ASN A 270 -10.34 -19.55 12.71
N SER A 271 -9.53 -20.09 13.62
CA SER A 271 -8.17 -20.58 13.33
C SER A 271 -8.21 -21.75 12.36
N LEU A 272 -9.13 -22.71 12.56
CA LEU A 272 -9.31 -23.85 11.67
C LEU A 272 -9.76 -23.41 10.27
N ARG A 273 -10.73 -22.49 10.17
CA ARG A 273 -11.17 -21.93 8.88
C ARG A 273 -10.03 -21.26 8.12
N SER A 274 -9.22 -20.47 8.82
CA SER A 274 -8.05 -19.81 8.23
C SER A 274 -7.01 -20.84 7.76
N LEU A 275 -6.76 -21.86 8.58
CA LEU A 275 -5.82 -22.95 8.27
C LEU A 275 -6.27 -23.75 7.04
N GLU A 276 -7.56 -24.05 6.91
CA GLU A 276 -8.13 -24.72 5.73
C GLU A 276 -7.93 -23.91 4.45
N LYS A 277 -8.12 -22.58 4.50
CA LYS A 277 -7.84 -21.69 3.36
C LYS A 277 -6.37 -21.72 2.97
N TYR A 278 -5.44 -21.66 3.93
CA TYR A 278 -4.01 -21.78 3.64
C TYR A 278 -3.65 -23.15 3.04
N ARG A 279 -4.15 -24.25 3.62
CA ARG A 279 -3.92 -25.61 3.11
C ARG A 279 -4.45 -25.75 1.67
N LYS A 280 -5.65 -25.24 1.39
CA LYS A 280 -6.23 -25.20 0.04
C LYS A 280 -5.38 -24.39 -0.93
N ALA A 281 -5.03 -23.16 -0.57
CA ALA A 281 -4.17 -22.31 -1.40
C ALA A 281 -2.83 -22.96 -1.70
N ARG A 282 -2.23 -23.63 -0.71
CA ARG A 282 -0.98 -24.39 -0.88
C ARG A 282 -1.13 -25.53 -1.89
N ILE A 283 -2.20 -26.32 -1.82
CA ILE A 283 -2.49 -27.43 -2.75
C ILE A 283 -2.72 -26.90 -4.17
N GLU A 284 -3.46 -25.80 -4.30
CA GLU A 284 -3.79 -25.17 -5.58
C GLU A 284 -2.63 -24.34 -6.15
N GLY A 285 -1.54 -24.18 -5.40
CA GLY A 285 -0.40 -23.36 -5.80
C GLY A 285 -0.72 -21.87 -5.84
N ILE A 286 -1.75 -21.42 -5.12
CA ILE A 286 -2.15 -20.03 -4.96
C ILE A 286 -1.24 -19.37 -3.90
N SER A 287 -0.87 -18.11 -4.14
CA SER A 287 -0.12 -17.31 -3.16
C SER A 287 -0.98 -17.08 -1.92
N PHE A 288 -0.38 -17.14 -0.74
CA PHE A 288 -1.11 -16.87 0.51
C PHE A 288 -1.62 -15.42 0.60
N TYR A 289 -1.01 -14.51 -0.16
CA TYR A 289 -1.46 -13.12 -0.29
C TYR A 289 -2.65 -12.94 -1.24
N ASP A 290 -2.98 -13.95 -2.03
CA ASP A 290 -4.11 -13.94 -2.99
C ASP A 290 -5.32 -14.74 -2.45
N ILE A 291 -5.29 -15.16 -1.18
CA ILE A 291 -6.42 -15.85 -0.54
C ILE A 291 -7.58 -14.86 -0.38
N ASN A 292 -8.77 -15.25 -0.86
CA ASN A 292 -10.00 -14.50 -0.60
C ASN A 292 -10.47 -14.72 0.85
N TRP A 293 -10.34 -13.67 1.66
CA TRP A 293 -10.77 -13.69 3.06
C TRP A 293 -12.22 -13.24 3.25
N ASP A 294 -12.84 -12.59 2.26
CA ASP A 294 -14.17 -11.98 2.40
C ASP A 294 -15.35 -12.96 2.38
N ASP A 295 -15.14 -14.18 1.88
CA ASP A 295 -16.17 -15.24 1.86
C ASP A 295 -16.66 -15.64 3.26
N ASP A 296 -15.93 -15.26 4.32
CA ASP A 296 -16.24 -15.61 5.71
C ASP A 296 -17.24 -14.66 6.40
N LYS A 297 -17.60 -13.54 5.77
CA LYS A 297 -18.54 -12.54 6.35
C LYS A 297 -20.02 -12.96 6.22
N ASN A 298 -20.32 -14.01 5.45
CA ASN A 298 -21.68 -14.42 5.09
C ASN A 298 -22.16 -15.73 5.78
N LEU A 299 -21.43 -16.23 6.79
CA LEU A 299 -21.75 -17.42 7.59
C LEU A 299 -21.92 -17.04 9.06
#